data_AF-A0A1G9T9M4-F1
#
_entry.id   AF-A0A1G9T9M4-F1
#
_cell.length_a   1.000
_cell.length_b   1.000
_cell.length_c   1.000
_cell.angle_alpha   90.00
_cell.angle_beta   90.00
_cell.angle_gamma   90.00
#
_symmetry.space_group_name_H-M   'P 1'
#
loop_
_entity.id
_entity.type
_entity.pdbx_description
1 polymer ?
#
loop_
_entity_poly.entity_id
_entity_poly.type
_entity_poly.pdbx_seq_one_letter_code
_entity_poly.pdbx_strand_id
1 'polypeptide(L)'
;MIFENLIRAEVRAEVVARFKTLARFIGCSADDIAIVVKGESSFNLKAYNSSGGASGWFQWMPATAADLGTTTAQIRNMNELQQLDLYEKYIRRLGLQGKIRNVLDLYLANFFPAAVGQKLTFLIADKDGKTDTRITDTAWLKKVYSQNAGLDQNKDGRITVGDIQAWCKRIFPEANFNNTEVPFFGLPSSSSLSGGGGKSKKPNGKKEK
;
A
#
# COMPACT_ATOMS: atom_id res chain seq x y z
N MET A 1 4.26 -21.13 2.55
CA MET A 1 3.87 -19.72 2.78
C MET A 1 2.68 -19.79 3.71
N ILE A 2 2.54 -18.89 4.67
CA ILE A 2 1.35 -18.89 5.51
C ILE A 2 0.09 -18.62 4.67
N PHE A 3 -1.06 -19.09 5.16
CA PHE A 3 -2.37 -18.92 4.50
C PHE A 3 -2.51 -19.50 3.08
N GLU A 4 -1.58 -20.34 2.62
CA GLU A 4 -1.68 -20.95 1.29
C GLU A 4 -2.92 -21.84 1.12
N ASN A 5 -3.49 -22.33 2.22
CA ASN A 5 -4.76 -23.05 2.24
C ASN A 5 -5.97 -22.18 1.85
N LEU A 6 -5.86 -20.84 1.92
CA LEU A 6 -6.88 -19.91 1.45
C LEU A 6 -6.82 -19.68 -0.07
N ILE A 7 -5.76 -20.15 -0.73
CA ILE A 7 -5.67 -20.16 -2.19
C ILE A 7 -6.34 -21.43 -2.72
N ARG A 8 -7.08 -21.27 -3.82
CA ARG A 8 -7.71 -22.35 -4.58
C ARG A 8 -6.71 -23.48 -4.87
N ALA A 9 -7.12 -24.72 -4.60
CA ALA A 9 -6.21 -25.86 -4.60
C ALA A 9 -5.56 -26.09 -5.97
N GLU A 10 -6.31 -25.87 -7.04
CA GLU A 10 -5.90 -26.09 -8.43
C GLU A 10 -4.76 -25.16 -8.90
N VAL A 11 -4.64 -23.96 -8.33
CA VAL A 11 -3.60 -22.97 -8.70
C VAL A 11 -2.61 -22.70 -7.57
N ARG A 12 -2.80 -23.31 -6.38
CA ARG A 12 -2.03 -23.00 -5.17
C ARG A 12 -0.52 -23.05 -5.38
N ALA A 13 -0.02 -24.10 -6.02
CA ALA A 13 1.42 -24.27 -6.22
C ALA A 13 2.02 -23.12 -7.06
N GLU A 14 1.35 -22.73 -8.15
CA GLU A 14 1.77 -21.65 -9.03
C GLU A 14 1.68 -20.28 -8.33
N VAL A 15 0.58 -20.04 -7.63
CA VAL A 15 0.38 -18.80 -6.87
C VAL A 15 1.42 -18.67 -5.77
N VAL A 16 1.67 -19.72 -4.98
CA VAL A 16 2.73 -19.71 -3.94
C VAL A 16 4.10 -19.46 -4.56
N ALA A 17 4.40 -20.04 -5.72
CA ALA A 17 5.64 -19.75 -6.44
C ALA A 17 5.71 -18.27 -6.88
N ARG A 18 4.61 -17.70 -7.37
CA ARG A 18 4.51 -16.29 -7.77
C ARG A 18 4.63 -15.33 -6.60
N PHE A 19 4.08 -15.66 -5.43
CA PHE A 19 4.29 -14.91 -4.19
C PHE A 19 5.77 -14.89 -3.80
N LYS A 20 6.47 -16.02 -3.90
CA LYS A 20 7.92 -16.10 -3.61
C LYS A 20 8.75 -15.27 -4.59
N THR A 21 8.42 -15.27 -5.88
CA THR A 21 9.13 -14.42 -6.86
C THR A 21 8.86 -12.93 -6.62
N LEU A 22 7.61 -12.57 -6.31
CA LEU A 22 7.23 -11.20 -5.96
C LEU A 22 7.94 -10.73 -4.69
N ALA A 23 7.97 -11.55 -3.65
CA ALA A 23 8.66 -11.28 -2.39
C ALA A 23 10.14 -10.94 -2.61
N ARG A 24 10.86 -11.76 -3.39
CA ARG A 24 12.26 -11.47 -3.76
C ARG A 24 12.41 -10.16 -4.53
N PHE A 25 11.48 -9.86 -5.42
CA PHE A 25 11.49 -8.60 -6.17
C PHE A 25 11.26 -7.37 -5.27
N ILE A 26 10.37 -7.51 -4.29
CA ILE A 26 9.99 -6.45 -3.35
C ILE A 26 11.05 -6.23 -2.26
N GLY A 27 11.73 -7.30 -1.83
CA GLY A 27 12.69 -7.29 -0.72
C GLY A 27 12.15 -7.84 0.61
N CYS A 28 10.97 -8.46 0.61
CA CYS A 28 10.32 -9.02 1.80
C CYS A 28 10.15 -10.55 1.70
N SER A 29 9.48 -11.16 2.68
CA SER A 29 9.08 -12.57 2.62
C SER A 29 7.74 -12.75 1.88
N ALA A 30 7.47 -13.97 1.40
CA ALA A 30 6.14 -14.30 0.84
C ALA A 30 5.05 -14.25 1.92
N ASP A 31 5.40 -14.51 3.17
CA ASP A 31 4.49 -14.47 4.30
C ASP A 31 4.06 -13.01 4.58
N ASP A 32 4.95 -12.03 4.48
CA ASP A 32 4.59 -10.60 4.62
C ASP A 32 3.51 -10.18 3.61
N ILE A 33 3.64 -10.62 2.35
CA ILE A 33 2.62 -10.35 1.31
C ILE A 33 1.31 -11.07 1.64
N ALA A 34 1.38 -12.33 2.07
CA ALA A 34 0.20 -13.10 2.46
C ALA A 34 -0.54 -12.47 3.63
N ILE A 35 0.18 -11.89 4.60
CA ILE A 35 -0.38 -11.15 5.74
C ILE A 35 -1.14 -9.91 5.26
N VAL A 36 -0.55 -9.12 4.36
CA VAL A 36 -1.23 -7.95 3.79
C VAL A 36 -2.50 -8.38 3.03
N VAL A 37 -2.42 -9.39 2.16
CA VAL A 37 -3.60 -9.90 1.43
C VAL A 37 -4.68 -10.43 2.38
N LYS A 38 -4.27 -11.08 3.49
CA LYS A 38 -5.20 -11.54 4.53
C LYS A 38 -5.92 -10.37 5.21
N GLY A 39 -5.17 -9.33 5.60
CA GLY A 39 -5.71 -8.14 6.27
C GLY A 39 -6.62 -7.31 5.37
N GLU A 40 -6.26 -7.18 4.09
CA GLU A 40 -6.98 -6.35 3.13
C GLU A 40 -8.29 -6.99 2.64
N SER A 41 -8.29 -8.29 2.38
CA SER A 41 -9.46 -8.93 1.76
C SER A 41 -9.78 -10.34 2.23
N SER A 42 -9.01 -10.88 3.17
CA SER A 42 -9.07 -12.30 3.52
C SER A 42 -8.93 -13.22 2.31
N PHE A 43 -8.00 -12.90 1.39
CA PHE A 43 -7.78 -13.63 0.13
C PHE A 43 -9.00 -13.65 -0.82
N ASN A 44 -9.96 -12.73 -0.68
CA ASN A 44 -11.05 -12.59 -1.63
C ASN A 44 -10.63 -11.72 -2.83
N LEU A 45 -10.41 -12.35 -4.00
CA LEU A 45 -10.05 -11.67 -5.26
C LEU A 45 -11.10 -10.65 -5.72
N LYS A 46 -12.35 -10.81 -5.29
CA LYS A 46 -13.50 -9.99 -5.68
C LYS A 46 -13.97 -9.06 -4.56
N ALA A 47 -13.21 -8.94 -3.48
CA ALA A 47 -13.56 -8.03 -2.38
C ALA A 47 -13.85 -6.63 -2.91
N TYR A 48 -14.86 -5.99 -2.34
CA TYR A 48 -15.30 -4.65 -2.71
C TYR A 48 -15.73 -3.89 -1.45
N ASN A 49 -15.10 -2.75 -1.20
CA ASN A 49 -15.49 -1.84 -0.13
C ASN A 49 -16.35 -0.71 -0.69
N SER A 50 -17.62 -0.64 -0.29
CA SER A 50 -18.57 0.38 -0.76
C SER A 50 -18.29 1.81 -0.25
N SER A 51 -17.52 1.97 0.82
CA SER A 51 -17.19 3.29 1.40
C SER A 51 -16.14 4.06 0.59
N GLY A 52 -15.37 3.39 -0.28
CA GLY A 52 -14.30 4.02 -1.06
C GLY A 52 -14.00 3.38 -2.42
N GLY A 53 -14.62 2.25 -2.75
CA GLY A 53 -14.42 1.52 -4.00
C GLY A 53 -13.22 0.59 -4.01
N ALA A 54 -12.54 0.39 -2.88
CA ALA A 54 -11.37 -0.47 -2.75
C ALA A 54 -11.68 -1.91 -3.22
N SER A 55 -10.78 -2.54 -3.98
CA SER A 55 -11.09 -3.82 -4.64
C SER A 55 -9.94 -4.83 -4.70
N GLY A 56 -10.29 -6.12 -4.62
CA GLY A 56 -9.35 -7.24 -4.80
C GLY A 56 -8.47 -7.52 -3.58
N TRP A 57 -7.44 -8.36 -3.78
CA TRP A 57 -6.51 -8.81 -2.75
C TRP A 57 -5.79 -7.68 -2.02
N PHE A 58 -5.40 -6.64 -2.75
CA PHE A 58 -4.66 -5.51 -2.20
C PHE A 58 -5.55 -4.27 -1.97
N GLN A 59 -6.87 -4.44 -2.03
CA GLN A 59 -7.85 -3.35 -1.85
C GLN A 59 -7.52 -2.08 -2.64
N TRP A 60 -7.32 -2.24 -3.95
CA TRP A 60 -6.97 -1.17 -4.88
C TRP A 60 -8.00 -0.05 -4.87
N MET A 61 -7.55 1.17 -4.56
CA MET A 61 -8.38 2.37 -4.66
C MET A 61 -8.61 2.75 -6.14
N PRO A 62 -9.78 3.33 -6.49
CA PRO A 62 -10.10 3.71 -7.87
C PRO A 62 -9.04 4.58 -8.56
N ALA A 63 -8.47 5.56 -7.86
CA ALA A 63 -7.44 6.43 -8.40
C ALA A 63 -6.14 5.68 -8.72
N THR A 64 -5.71 4.77 -7.85
CA THR A 64 -4.51 3.94 -8.06
C THR A 64 -4.71 2.96 -9.21
N ALA A 65 -5.90 2.33 -9.30
CA ALA A 65 -6.24 1.47 -10.42
C ALA A 65 -6.15 2.23 -11.76
N ALA A 66 -6.66 3.47 -11.80
CA ALA A 66 -6.59 4.32 -12.98
C ALA A 66 -5.14 4.71 -13.36
N ASP A 67 -4.30 5.09 -12.40
CA ASP A 67 -2.86 5.40 -12.66
C ASP A 67 -2.11 4.17 -13.21
N LEU A 68 -2.54 2.96 -12.85
CA LEU A 68 -1.98 1.72 -13.37
C LEU A 68 -2.59 1.27 -14.71
N GLY A 69 -3.53 2.02 -15.27
CA GLY A 69 -4.16 1.73 -16.57
C GLY A 69 -5.25 0.66 -16.51
N THR A 70 -5.95 0.52 -15.39
CA THR A 70 -7.06 -0.42 -15.19
C THR A 70 -8.19 0.24 -14.39
N THR A 71 -9.18 -0.54 -13.97
CA THR A 71 -10.29 -0.11 -13.11
C THR A 71 -10.50 -1.12 -11.99
N THR A 72 -11.13 -0.69 -10.89
CA THR A 72 -11.48 -1.62 -9.80
C THR A 72 -12.42 -2.73 -10.24
N ALA A 73 -13.30 -2.47 -11.21
CA ALA A 73 -14.14 -3.49 -11.83
C ALA A 73 -13.32 -4.55 -12.59
N GLN A 74 -12.34 -4.12 -13.40
CA GLN A 74 -11.42 -5.03 -14.09
C GLN A 74 -10.56 -5.83 -13.12
N ILE A 75 -10.08 -5.20 -12.04
CA ILE A 75 -9.31 -5.87 -10.99
C ILE A 75 -10.09 -7.01 -10.33
N ARG A 76 -11.39 -6.83 -10.05
CA ARG A 76 -12.22 -7.91 -9.51
C ARG A 76 -12.46 -9.06 -10.49
N ASN A 77 -12.15 -8.86 -11.78
CA ASN A 77 -12.16 -9.92 -12.79
C ASN A 77 -10.78 -10.56 -13.00
N MET A 78 -9.73 -10.06 -12.34
CA MET A 78 -8.40 -10.65 -12.39
C MET A 78 -8.31 -11.91 -11.53
N ASN A 79 -7.56 -12.90 -12.00
CA ASN A 79 -7.14 -14.05 -11.21
C ASN A 79 -5.99 -13.68 -10.24
N GLU A 80 -5.57 -14.66 -9.44
CA GLU A 80 -4.49 -14.55 -8.45
C GLU A 80 -3.19 -13.98 -9.04
N LEU A 81 -2.73 -14.57 -10.14
CA LEU A 81 -1.46 -14.20 -10.77
C LEU A 81 -1.51 -12.79 -11.35
N GLN A 82 -2.63 -12.42 -11.99
CA GLN A 82 -2.84 -11.09 -12.54
C GLN A 82 -2.85 -10.01 -11.45
N GLN A 83 -3.43 -10.27 -10.27
CA GLN A 83 -3.37 -9.30 -9.16
C GLN A 83 -1.97 -9.19 -8.56
N LEU A 84 -1.19 -10.28 -8.54
CA LEU A 84 0.23 -10.25 -8.14
C LEU A 84 1.09 -9.47 -9.15
N ASP A 85 0.85 -9.64 -10.45
CA ASP A 85 1.54 -8.88 -11.51
C ASP A 85 1.19 -7.38 -11.46
N LEU A 86 -0.07 -7.04 -11.19
CA LEU A 86 -0.48 -5.65 -10.99
C LEU A 86 0.20 -5.05 -9.76
N TYR A 87 0.34 -5.81 -8.68
CA TYR A 87 1.05 -5.36 -7.48
C TYR A 87 2.55 -5.15 -7.75
N GLU A 88 3.17 -6.03 -8.54
CA GLU A 88 4.55 -5.81 -8.99
C GLU A 88 4.69 -4.49 -9.78
N LYS A 89 3.77 -4.23 -10.72
CA LYS A 89 3.72 -2.98 -11.50
C LYS A 89 3.59 -1.76 -10.59
N TYR A 90 2.78 -1.86 -9.55
CA TYR A 90 2.61 -0.80 -8.56
C TYR A 90 3.87 -0.54 -7.74
N ILE A 91 4.51 -1.57 -7.20
CA ILE A 91 5.80 -1.43 -6.50
C ILE A 91 6.84 -0.79 -7.42
N ARG A 92 6.82 -1.16 -8.72
CA ARG A 92 7.70 -0.53 -9.71
C ARG A 92 7.43 0.96 -9.87
N ARG A 93 6.17 1.32 -10.01
CA ARG A 93 5.68 2.69 -10.16
C ARG A 93 6.06 3.57 -8.96
N LEU A 94 6.07 3.01 -7.75
CA LEU A 94 6.50 3.68 -6.53
C LEU A 94 8.03 3.75 -6.35
N GLY A 95 8.81 2.99 -7.13
CA GLY A 95 10.27 2.93 -6.96
C GLY A 95 10.70 2.21 -5.68
N LEU A 96 9.90 1.24 -5.21
CA LEU A 96 10.10 0.50 -3.95
C LEU A 96 10.68 -0.91 -4.12
N GLN A 97 11.17 -1.26 -5.32
CA GLN A 97 11.81 -2.54 -5.62
C GLN A 97 13.03 -2.74 -4.72
N GLY A 98 13.07 -3.86 -3.98
CA GLY A 98 14.14 -4.18 -3.03
C GLY A 98 14.23 -3.22 -1.82
N LYS A 99 13.19 -2.42 -1.53
CA LYS A 99 13.22 -1.41 -0.44
C LYS A 99 12.27 -1.72 0.71
N ILE A 100 11.38 -2.70 0.57
CA ILE A 100 10.46 -3.10 1.63
C ILE A 100 11.20 -4.08 2.56
N ARG A 101 11.30 -3.75 3.85
CA ARG A 101 12.12 -4.56 4.78
C ARG A 101 11.32 -5.48 5.69
N ASN A 102 10.03 -5.21 5.85
CA ASN A 102 9.14 -5.92 6.76
C ASN A 102 7.67 -5.62 6.41
N VAL A 103 6.74 -6.27 7.11
CA VAL A 103 5.30 -6.06 6.91
C VAL A 103 4.85 -4.61 7.12
N LEU A 104 5.52 -3.82 7.99
CA LEU A 104 5.16 -2.42 8.21
C LEU A 104 5.41 -1.60 6.94
N ASP A 105 6.60 -1.73 6.34
CA ASP A 105 6.91 -1.07 5.07
C ASP A 105 5.92 -1.49 3.97
N LEU A 106 5.54 -2.77 3.92
CA LEU A 106 4.61 -3.29 2.92
C LEU A 106 3.19 -2.74 3.13
N TYR A 107 2.70 -2.72 4.37
CA TYR A 107 1.40 -2.14 4.70
C TYR A 107 1.37 -0.64 4.40
N LEU A 108 2.43 0.09 4.74
CA LEU A 108 2.57 1.51 4.39
C LEU A 108 2.61 1.73 2.88
N ALA A 109 3.23 0.83 2.11
CA ALA A 109 3.21 0.89 0.65
C ALA A 109 1.78 0.78 0.09
N ASN A 110 0.85 0.11 0.77
CA ASN A 110 -0.56 0.05 0.36
C ASN A 110 -1.36 1.26 0.87
N PHE A 111 -1.15 1.63 2.13
CA PHE A 111 -1.96 2.63 2.82
C PHE A 111 -1.51 4.07 2.53
N PHE A 112 -0.22 4.37 2.74
CA PHE A 112 0.33 5.71 2.63
C PHE A 112 1.81 5.65 2.17
N PRO A 113 2.07 5.47 0.86
CA PRO A 113 3.42 5.16 0.35
C PRO A 113 4.52 6.13 0.75
N ALA A 114 4.18 7.41 0.97
CA ALA A 114 5.15 8.43 1.38
C ALA A 114 5.74 8.18 2.79
N ALA A 115 5.13 7.32 3.60
CA ALA A 115 5.57 6.97 4.95
C ALA A 115 6.51 5.75 4.99
N VAL A 116 6.72 5.03 3.87
CA VAL A 116 7.61 3.86 3.81
C VAL A 116 9.03 4.25 4.21
N GLY A 117 9.64 3.49 5.12
CA GLY A 117 10.99 3.75 5.63
C GLY A 117 11.16 5.02 6.48
N GLN A 118 10.07 5.72 6.83
CA GLN A 118 10.14 6.89 7.71
C GLN A 118 10.28 6.49 9.19
N LYS A 119 10.71 7.44 10.01
CA LYS A 119 10.78 7.29 11.48
C LYS A 119 9.40 7.01 12.07
N LEU A 120 9.33 6.30 13.21
CA LEU A 120 8.06 5.98 13.88
C LEU A 120 7.25 7.23 14.27
N THR A 121 7.91 8.37 14.51
CA THR A 121 7.21 9.63 14.83
C THR A 121 6.65 10.36 13.60
N PHE A 122 6.82 9.83 12.39
CA PHE A 122 6.36 10.47 11.17
C PHE A 122 4.83 10.57 11.16
N LEU A 123 4.32 11.79 11.01
CA LEU A 123 2.89 12.05 10.99
C LEU A 123 2.28 11.75 9.63
N ILE A 124 1.39 10.75 9.57
CA ILE A 124 0.59 10.44 8.37
C ILE A 124 -0.55 11.45 8.24
N ALA A 125 -1.41 11.52 9.26
CA ALA A 125 -2.52 12.46 9.34
C ALA A 125 -2.92 12.71 10.82
N ASP A 126 -3.45 13.89 11.12
CA ASP A 126 -4.14 14.17 12.40
C ASP A 126 -5.54 14.76 12.18
N LYS A 127 -6.30 14.91 13.28
CA LYS A 127 -7.65 15.51 13.30
C LYS A 127 -7.71 16.92 12.70
N ASP A 128 -6.60 17.63 12.70
CA ASP A 128 -6.51 19.00 12.20
C ASP A 128 -6.14 19.06 10.70
N GLY A 129 -5.82 17.92 10.10
CA GLY A 129 -5.44 17.81 8.70
C GLY A 129 -3.98 18.17 8.44
N LYS A 130 -3.07 17.81 9.35
CA LYS A 130 -1.62 17.97 9.19
C LYS A 130 -0.95 16.63 8.87
N THR A 131 0.24 16.72 8.29
CA THR A 131 1.08 15.59 7.87
C THR A 131 2.54 16.07 7.79
N ASP A 132 3.49 15.15 7.91
CA ASP A 132 4.92 15.44 7.68
C ASP A 132 5.28 15.45 6.17
N THR A 133 4.30 15.16 5.30
CA THR A 133 4.48 15.29 3.84
C THR A 133 4.30 16.73 3.36
N ARG A 134 4.48 16.95 2.05
CA ARG A 134 4.19 18.24 1.38
C ARG A 134 2.71 18.40 0.99
N ILE A 135 1.83 17.48 1.39
CA ILE A 135 0.41 17.55 1.06
C ILE A 135 -0.23 18.71 1.84
N THR A 136 -0.87 19.64 1.13
CA THR A 136 -1.52 20.82 1.74
C THR A 136 -3.06 20.75 1.74
N ASP A 137 -3.64 19.68 1.19
CA ASP A 137 -5.10 19.48 1.20
C ASP A 137 -5.55 19.00 2.58
N THR A 138 -5.90 19.96 3.43
CA THR A 138 -6.32 19.71 4.82
C THR A 138 -7.63 18.96 4.91
N ALA A 139 -8.55 19.14 3.96
CA ALA A 139 -9.83 18.43 3.95
C ALA A 139 -9.63 16.94 3.66
N TRP A 140 -8.76 16.63 2.70
CA TRP A 140 -8.35 15.26 2.42
C TRP A 140 -7.63 14.63 3.62
N LEU A 141 -6.68 15.33 4.25
CA LEU A 141 -5.96 14.82 5.42
C LEU A 141 -6.88 14.54 6.61
N LYS A 142 -7.86 15.41 6.87
CA LYS A 142 -8.90 15.16 7.89
C LYS A 142 -9.71 13.91 7.58
N LYS A 143 -10.00 13.65 6.31
CA LYS A 143 -10.67 12.43 5.86
C LYS A 143 -9.78 11.19 6.04
N VAL A 144 -8.48 11.29 5.75
CA VAL A 144 -7.52 10.21 6.03
C VAL A 144 -7.55 9.86 7.52
N TYR A 145 -7.50 10.84 8.42
CA TYR A 145 -7.62 10.58 9.85
C TYR A 145 -8.98 9.96 10.20
N SER A 146 -10.09 10.60 9.81
CA SER A 146 -11.43 10.16 10.26
C SER A 146 -11.82 8.77 9.76
N GLN A 147 -11.41 8.40 8.54
CA GLN A 147 -11.67 7.07 7.98
C GLN A 147 -10.79 5.98 8.61
N ASN A 148 -9.66 6.36 9.21
CA ASN A 148 -8.67 5.44 9.74
C ASN A 148 -8.40 5.67 11.24
N ALA A 149 -9.34 6.28 11.97
CA ALA A 149 -9.18 6.61 13.39
C ALA A 149 -8.93 5.38 14.28
N GLY A 150 -9.29 4.17 13.80
CA GLY A 150 -8.94 2.92 14.48
C GLY A 150 -7.44 2.56 14.44
N LEU A 151 -6.65 3.25 13.60
CA LEU A 151 -5.20 3.12 13.54
C LEU A 151 -4.49 3.96 14.60
N ASP A 152 -5.09 5.04 15.10
CA ASP A 152 -4.59 5.86 16.23
C ASP A 152 -4.65 5.02 17.53
N GLN A 153 -3.55 4.35 17.89
CA GLN A 153 -3.55 3.33 18.95
C GLN A 153 -3.54 3.97 20.35
N ASN A 154 -2.91 5.13 20.50
CA ASN A 154 -2.81 5.85 21.77
C ASN A 154 -3.95 6.88 21.97
N LYS A 155 -4.79 7.09 20.95
CA LYS A 155 -5.94 8.01 20.92
C LYS A 155 -5.56 9.48 21.10
N ASP A 156 -4.35 9.88 20.70
CA ASP A 156 -3.86 11.25 20.83
C ASP A 156 -4.37 12.19 19.73
N GLY A 157 -5.14 11.68 18.77
CA GLY A 157 -5.65 12.45 17.64
C GLY A 157 -4.73 12.45 16.43
N ARG A 158 -3.69 11.61 16.41
CA ARG A 158 -2.68 11.53 15.36
C ARG A 158 -2.54 10.08 14.91
N ILE A 159 -2.28 9.89 13.64
CA ILE A 159 -1.86 8.60 13.09
C ILE A 159 -0.40 8.77 12.67
N THR A 160 0.49 8.09 13.38
CA THR A 160 1.92 8.04 13.09
C THR A 160 2.33 6.69 12.52
N VAL A 161 3.53 6.60 11.95
CA VAL A 161 4.12 5.30 11.57
C VAL A 161 4.22 4.35 12.78
N GLY A 162 4.47 4.87 13.98
CA GLY A 162 4.48 4.10 15.23
C GLY A 162 3.13 3.49 15.56
N ASP A 163 2.04 4.22 15.32
CA ASP A 163 0.67 3.72 15.50
C ASP A 163 0.38 2.58 14.52
N ILE A 164 0.76 2.74 13.25
CA ILE A 164 0.65 1.68 12.25
C ILE A 164 1.47 0.45 12.68
N GLN A 165 2.69 0.65 13.18
CA GLN A 165 3.50 -0.47 13.67
C GLN A 165 2.83 -1.21 14.83
N ALA A 166 2.31 -0.49 15.82
CA ALA A 166 1.61 -1.07 16.96
C ALA A 166 0.36 -1.82 16.52
N TRP A 167 -0.40 -1.26 15.57
CA TRP A 167 -1.56 -1.91 14.97
C TRP A 167 -1.15 -3.19 14.21
N CYS A 168 -0.14 -3.13 13.35
CA CYS A 168 0.36 -4.29 12.62
C CYS A 168 0.82 -5.41 13.58
N LYS A 169 1.55 -5.09 14.64
CA LYS A 169 1.99 -6.08 15.65
C LYS A 169 0.81 -6.78 16.33
N ARG A 170 -0.31 -6.08 16.52
CA ARG A 170 -1.52 -6.63 17.14
C ARG A 170 -2.34 -7.48 16.17
N ILE A 171 -2.47 -7.05 14.93
CA ILE A 171 -3.34 -7.71 13.92
C ILE A 171 -2.60 -8.81 13.16
N PHE A 172 -1.28 -8.74 13.08
CA PHE A 172 -0.41 -9.68 12.38
C PHE A 172 0.62 -10.29 13.34
N PRO A 173 0.18 -11.08 14.34
CA PRO A 173 1.10 -11.72 15.28
C PRO A 173 2.08 -12.68 14.60
N GLU A 174 1.78 -13.15 13.39
CA GLU A 174 2.65 -14.00 12.56
C GLU A 174 3.77 -13.22 11.86
N ALA A 175 3.67 -11.89 11.78
CA ALA A 175 4.66 -11.09 11.05
C ALA A 175 5.97 -10.97 11.83
N ASN A 176 7.09 -11.16 11.12
CA ASN A 176 8.39 -10.87 11.67
C ASN A 176 8.74 -9.39 11.47
N PHE A 177 8.72 -8.61 12.55
CA PHE A 177 9.12 -7.20 12.55
C PHE A 177 10.62 -6.99 12.76
N ASN A 178 11.38 -8.06 13.04
CA ASN A 178 12.83 -7.99 13.17
C ASN A 178 13.45 -8.11 11.78
N ASN A 179 14.08 -7.01 11.32
CA ASN A 179 14.87 -6.94 10.09
C ASN A 179 15.73 -8.21 9.97
N THR A 180 15.48 -9.05 8.98
CA THR A 180 16.57 -9.83 8.41
C THR A 180 17.32 -8.92 7.46
N GLU A 181 18.61 -8.79 7.72
CA GLU A 181 19.59 -8.18 6.84
C GLU A 181 19.46 -8.78 5.44
N VAL A 182 18.67 -8.18 4.57
CA VAL A 182 18.92 -8.33 3.13
C VAL A 182 20.14 -7.47 2.86
N PRO A 183 21.30 -8.07 2.50
CA PRO A 183 22.50 -7.31 2.22
C PRO A 183 22.15 -6.30 1.13
N PHE A 184 22.47 -5.04 1.42
CA PHE A 184 22.37 -3.95 0.47
C PHE A 184 23.25 -4.30 -0.75
N PHE A 185 22.67 -4.92 -1.78
CA PHE A 185 23.28 -4.91 -3.10
C PHE A 185 23.14 -3.49 -3.62
N GLY A 186 24.18 -2.69 -3.36
CA GLY A 186 24.24 -1.29 -3.74
C GLY A 186 23.91 -1.15 -5.21
N LEU A 187 22.84 -0.41 -5.51
CA LEU A 187 22.61 0.09 -6.85
C LEU A 187 23.67 1.18 -7.11
N PRO A 188 24.35 1.15 -8.27
CA PRO A 188 25.32 2.17 -8.61
C PRO A 188 24.65 3.55 -8.68
N SER A 189 25.36 4.55 -8.17
CA SER A 189 24.93 5.94 -8.07
C SER A 189 24.61 6.57 -9.42
N SER A 190 23.37 7.06 -9.52
CA SER A 190 22.88 8.26 -10.24
C SER A 190 23.38 8.59 -11.65
N SER A 191 22.41 8.84 -12.54
CA SER A 191 22.36 10.12 -13.26
C SER A 191 20.96 10.44 -13.78
N SER A 192 20.52 11.66 -13.46
CA SER A 192 19.50 12.50 -14.14
C SER A 192 18.08 11.95 -14.31
N LEU A 193 17.12 12.61 -13.65
CA LEU A 193 15.94 13.15 -14.33
C LEU A 193 15.41 14.35 -13.51
N SER A 194 15.68 15.53 -14.06
CA SER A 194 15.16 16.83 -13.64
C SER A 194 13.63 16.84 -13.75
N GLY A 195 12.95 17.04 -12.63
CA GLY A 195 11.49 17.22 -12.58
C GLY A 195 11.08 18.60 -13.10
N GLY A 196 10.54 18.63 -14.33
CA GLY A 196 9.82 19.78 -14.87
C GLY A 196 8.38 19.80 -14.37
N GLY A 197 7.99 20.91 -13.72
CA GLY A 197 6.63 21.14 -13.25
C GLY A 197 5.63 21.36 -14.39
N GLY A 198 4.48 20.69 -14.31
CA GLY A 198 3.34 20.85 -15.21
C GLY A 198 2.12 21.40 -14.47
N LYS A 199 1.61 22.54 -14.93
CA LYS A 199 0.60 23.39 -14.31
C LYS A 199 -0.81 22.76 -14.25
N SER A 200 -1.49 22.97 -13.12
CA SER A 200 -2.94 22.91 -12.98
C SER A 200 -3.62 24.11 -13.67
N LYS A 201 -4.61 23.88 -14.54
CA LYS A 201 -5.60 24.90 -14.93
C LYS A 201 -6.82 24.77 -14.03
N LYS A 202 -7.18 25.86 -13.35
CA LYS A 202 -8.44 26.04 -12.61
C LYS A 202 -9.62 26.27 -13.57
N PRO A 203 -10.86 25.93 -13.14
CA PRO A 203 -12.08 26.16 -13.91
C PRO A 203 -12.54 27.62 -13.77
N ASN A 204 -13.03 28.23 -14.85
CA ASN A 204 -13.65 29.54 -14.82
C ASN A 204 -15.18 29.40 -14.73
N GLY A 205 -15.79 30.23 -13.88
CA GLY A 205 -17.20 30.20 -13.54
C GLY A 205 -18.15 30.74 -14.62
N LYS A 206 -19.44 30.51 -14.34
CA LYS A 206 -20.66 30.90 -15.04
C LYS A 206 -20.66 32.32 -15.64
N LYS A 207 -21.39 32.48 -16.75
CA LYS A 207 -22.48 33.49 -16.90
C LYS A 207 -23.42 33.15 -18.05
N GLU A 208 -24.66 33.59 -17.87
CA GLU A 208 -25.87 33.38 -18.65
C GLU A 208 -25.79 33.83 -20.11
N LYS A 209 -26.60 33.21 -20.98
CA LYS A 209 -27.76 33.82 -21.65
C LYS A 209 -28.72 32.71 -22.09
#